data_AF-A0A0C9V4K8-F1
#
_entry.id   AF-A0A0C9V4K8-F1
#
_cell.length_a   1.000
_cell.length_b   1.000
_cell.length_c   1.000
_cell.angle_alpha   90.00
_cell.angle_beta   90.00
_cell.angle_gamma   90.00
#
_symmetry.space_group_name_H-M   'P 1'
#
loop_
_entity.id
_entity.type
_entity.pdbx_description
1 polymer ?
#
loop_
_entity_poly.entity_id
_entity_poly.type
_entity_poly.pdbx_seq_one_letter_code
_entity_poly.pdbx_strand_id
1 'polypeptide(L)'
;MSAFDQTLAEARDVNRLEDTFTLWKNICSSRLLSNVSIVLLLNKRDILQKKLEMGISFSRYVKSYQGANKWEAVAKYLKTKFKAVQRELSPEKRLYYAHITCATDVKQMSAILAASSRDSDAHPYQYIDSRQASDIKHLDTRYPSAYMLARNLEAAAGSMPKFHML
;
A
#
# COMPACT_ATOMS: atom_id res chain seq x y z
N MET A 1 -5.12 3.12 -8.48
CA MET A 1 -3.96 2.53 -9.20
C MET A 1 -4.32 1.92 -10.54
N SER A 2 -5.30 1.00 -10.62
CA SER A 2 -5.63 0.28 -11.85
C SER A 2 -6.41 1.09 -12.91
N ALA A 3 -6.82 2.32 -12.60
CA ALA A 3 -7.56 3.22 -13.50
C ALA A 3 -6.64 4.15 -14.32
N PHE A 4 -5.35 3.81 -14.44
CA PHE A 4 -4.34 4.65 -15.10
C PHE A 4 -4.61 4.86 -16.61
N ASP A 5 -5.40 3.99 -17.21
CA ASP A 5 -5.83 3.95 -18.60
C ASP A 5 -7.28 4.42 -18.81
N GLN A 6 -7.92 4.98 -17.76
CA GLN A 6 -9.33 5.37 -17.77
C GLN A 6 -9.48 6.88 -17.61
N THR A 7 -10.55 7.41 -18.19
CA THR A 7 -10.97 8.81 -18.03
C THR A 7 -12.17 8.93 -17.11
N LEU A 8 -12.41 10.13 -16.58
CA LEU A 8 -13.60 10.43 -15.77
C LEU A 8 -14.87 10.29 -16.63
N ALA A 9 -15.98 9.91 -15.99
CA ALA A 9 -17.24 9.78 -16.72
C ALA A 9 -17.82 11.16 -17.06
N GLU A 10 -17.60 12.09 -16.14
CA GLU A 10 -17.97 13.51 -16.16
C GLU A 10 -17.05 14.37 -17.06
N ALA A 11 -15.80 13.96 -17.24
CA ALA A 11 -14.80 14.69 -18.05
C ALA A 11 -13.92 13.69 -18.82
N ARG A 12 -14.27 13.43 -20.07
CA ARG A 12 -13.66 12.36 -20.89
C ARG A 12 -12.21 12.62 -21.29
N ASP A 13 -11.74 13.84 -21.14
CA ASP A 13 -10.36 14.29 -21.38
C ASP A 13 -9.47 14.16 -20.14
N VAL A 14 -10.04 14.00 -18.95
CA VAL A 14 -9.30 13.91 -17.69
C VAL A 14 -8.99 12.46 -17.35
N ASN A 15 -7.71 12.13 -17.20
CA ASN A 15 -7.27 10.81 -16.75
C ASN A 15 -7.59 10.61 -15.25
N ARG A 16 -8.17 9.45 -14.89
CA ARG A 16 -8.58 9.16 -13.50
C ARG A 16 -7.42 9.14 -12.51
N LEU A 17 -6.25 8.67 -12.92
CA LEU A 17 -5.08 8.64 -12.05
C LEU A 17 -4.52 10.05 -11.82
N GLU A 18 -4.58 10.92 -12.83
CA GLU A 18 -4.22 12.32 -12.70
C GLU A 18 -5.17 13.07 -11.76
N ASP A 19 -6.48 12.88 -11.93
CA ASP A 19 -7.48 13.43 -11.02
C ASP A 19 -7.26 12.95 -9.57
N THR A 20 -6.93 11.66 -9.38
CA THR A 20 -6.56 11.12 -8.07
C THR A 20 -5.36 11.85 -7.46
N PHE A 21 -4.36 12.25 -8.26
CA PHE A 21 -3.24 13.04 -7.75
C PHE A 21 -3.66 14.46 -7.37
N THR A 22 -4.56 15.08 -8.12
CA THR A 22 -5.14 16.40 -7.78
C THR A 22 -5.90 16.33 -6.46
N LEU A 23 -6.78 15.34 -6.30
CA LEU A 23 -7.49 15.11 -5.05
C LEU A 23 -6.52 14.87 -3.87
N TRP A 24 -5.48 14.09 -4.09
CA TRP A 24 -4.45 13.83 -3.07
C TRP A 24 -3.76 15.11 -2.62
N LYS A 25 -3.38 16.00 -3.56
CA LYS A 25 -2.80 17.31 -3.21
C LYS A 25 -3.73 18.15 -2.34
N ASN A 26 -5.03 18.12 -2.63
CA ASN A 26 -6.03 18.86 -1.85
C ASN A 26 -6.18 18.28 -0.43
N ILE A 27 -6.21 16.95 -0.29
CA ILE A 27 -6.22 16.28 1.02
C ILE A 27 -4.94 16.62 1.81
N CYS A 28 -3.79 16.59 1.14
CA CYS A 28 -2.52 16.86 1.79
C CYS A 28 -2.40 18.32 2.23
N SER A 29 -2.85 19.28 1.43
CA SER A 29 -2.76 20.71 1.75
C SER A 29 -3.84 21.21 2.72
N SER A 30 -4.87 20.41 2.98
CA SER A 30 -5.98 20.79 3.87
C SER A 30 -5.52 21.03 5.31
N ARG A 31 -5.69 22.27 5.79
CA ARG A 31 -5.47 22.64 7.20
C ARG A 31 -6.47 21.99 8.14
N LEU A 32 -7.69 21.69 7.67
CA LEU A 32 -8.69 20.98 8.47
C LEU A 32 -8.24 19.55 8.82
N LEU A 33 -7.33 18.99 8.02
CA LEU A 33 -6.76 17.65 8.21
C LEU A 33 -5.29 17.72 8.68
N SER A 34 -4.82 18.86 9.20
CA SER A 34 -3.41 19.06 9.56
C SER A 34 -2.93 18.13 10.67
N ASN A 35 -3.83 17.73 11.57
CA ASN A 35 -3.50 16.93 12.76
C ASN A 35 -3.94 15.46 12.64
N VAL A 36 -4.35 15.04 11.43
CA VAL A 36 -4.87 13.68 11.18
C VAL A 36 -3.81 12.83 10.48
N SER A 37 -3.58 11.61 10.97
CA SER A 37 -2.75 10.62 10.29
C SER A 37 -3.40 10.15 8.99
N ILE A 38 -2.62 10.00 7.92
CA ILE A 38 -3.15 9.59 6.62
C ILE A 38 -2.78 8.13 6.32
N VAL A 39 -3.81 7.31 6.11
CA VAL A 39 -3.66 5.93 5.62
C VAL A 39 -4.10 5.89 4.15
N LEU A 40 -3.15 5.66 3.24
CA LEU A 40 -3.39 5.51 1.81
C LEU A 40 -3.54 4.03 1.45
N LEU A 41 -4.72 3.68 0.93
CA LEU A 41 -4.99 2.34 0.41
C LEU A 41 -4.90 2.34 -1.12
N LEU A 42 -3.78 1.81 -1.59
CA LEU A 42 -3.53 1.54 -2.99
C LEU A 42 -4.20 0.22 -3.37
N ASN A 43 -5.50 0.29 -3.62
CA ASN A 43 -6.35 -0.84 -3.98
C ASN A 43 -6.19 -1.30 -5.45
N LYS A 44 -6.72 -2.51 -5.72
CA LYS A 44 -6.87 -3.14 -7.05
C LYS A 44 -5.53 -3.57 -7.69
N ARG A 45 -4.62 -4.13 -6.89
CA ARG A 45 -3.34 -4.71 -7.35
C ARG A 45 -3.56 -5.76 -8.46
N ASP A 46 -4.50 -6.67 -8.25
CA ASP A 46 -4.90 -7.73 -9.18
C ASP A 46 -5.25 -7.19 -10.56
N ILE A 47 -6.11 -6.16 -10.62
CA ILE A 47 -6.52 -5.55 -11.90
C ILE A 47 -5.34 -4.82 -12.54
N LEU A 48 -4.50 -4.13 -11.75
CA LEU A 48 -3.29 -3.49 -12.26
C LEU A 48 -2.38 -4.53 -12.91
N GLN A 49 -2.09 -5.61 -12.20
CA GLN A 49 -1.22 -6.69 -12.70
C GLN A 49 -1.75 -7.27 -14.02
N LYS A 50 -3.03 -7.64 -14.08
CA LYS A 50 -3.65 -8.20 -15.28
C LYS A 50 -3.55 -7.24 -16.48
N LYS A 51 -3.77 -5.94 -16.28
CA LYS A 51 -3.65 -4.93 -17.36
C LYS A 51 -2.23 -4.83 -17.91
N LEU A 52 -1.23 -4.82 -17.02
CA LEU A 52 0.18 -4.75 -17.43
C LEU A 52 0.61 -6.01 -18.18
N GLU A 53 0.15 -7.19 -17.74
CA GLU A 53 0.37 -8.49 -18.39
C GLU A 53 -0.30 -8.58 -19.77
N MET A 54 -1.45 -7.94 -19.96
CA MET A 54 -2.11 -7.78 -21.27
C MET A 54 -1.36 -6.82 -22.22
N GLY A 55 -0.22 -6.25 -21.80
CA GLY A 55 0.60 -5.37 -22.63
C GLY A 55 0.18 -3.89 -22.58
N ILE A 56 -0.76 -3.50 -21.72
CA ILE A 56 -1.11 -2.08 -21.54
C ILE A 56 0.07 -1.40 -20.85
N SER A 57 0.74 -0.50 -21.56
CA SER A 57 1.92 0.21 -21.05
C SER A 57 1.54 1.32 -20.08
N PHE A 58 2.03 1.26 -18.84
CA PHE A 58 1.81 2.32 -17.85
C PHE A 58 2.48 3.64 -18.25
N SER A 59 3.70 3.60 -18.79
CA SER A 59 4.45 4.79 -19.24
C SER A 59 3.74 5.55 -20.37
N ARG A 60 2.87 4.87 -21.13
CA ARG A 60 2.04 5.52 -22.15
C ARG A 60 1.13 6.59 -21.54
N TYR A 61 0.54 6.30 -20.38
CA TYR A 61 -0.42 7.15 -19.70
C TYR A 61 0.22 8.05 -18.63
N VAL A 62 1.30 7.59 -17.99
CA VAL A 62 2.00 8.35 -16.96
C VAL A 62 3.41 8.68 -17.46
N LYS A 63 3.56 9.82 -18.13
CA LYS A 63 4.82 10.22 -18.80
C LYS A 63 6.01 10.38 -17.86
N SER A 64 5.76 10.71 -16.59
CA SER A 64 6.80 10.79 -15.56
C SER A 64 7.28 9.44 -15.03
N TYR A 65 6.76 8.32 -15.56
CA TYR A 65 7.18 6.98 -15.19
C TYR A 65 8.08 6.36 -16.27
N GLN A 66 9.28 5.97 -15.87
CA GLN A 66 10.28 5.33 -16.74
C GLN A 66 10.69 3.93 -16.26
N GLY A 67 9.88 3.31 -15.40
CA GLY A 67 10.15 1.97 -14.86
C GLY A 67 9.64 0.84 -15.75
N ALA A 68 9.90 -0.40 -15.32
CA ALA A 68 9.42 -1.60 -15.99
C ALA A 68 7.88 -1.73 -15.95
N ASN A 69 7.26 -2.31 -16.98
CA ASN A 69 5.81 -2.55 -17.02
C ASN A 69 5.39 -3.75 -16.14
N LYS A 70 5.78 -3.73 -14.86
CA LYS A 70 5.53 -4.75 -13.83
C LYS A 70 4.81 -4.08 -12.66
N TRP A 71 3.85 -4.78 -12.05
CA TRP A 71 2.98 -4.18 -11.04
C TRP A 71 3.77 -3.72 -9.81
N GLU A 72 4.85 -4.41 -9.45
CA GLU A 72 5.74 -4.07 -8.34
C GLU A 72 6.40 -2.71 -8.57
N ALA A 73 6.95 -2.52 -9.78
CA ALA A 73 7.64 -1.30 -10.16
C ALA A 73 6.68 -0.11 -10.24
N VAL A 74 5.47 -0.33 -10.79
CA VAL A 74 4.41 0.69 -10.85
C VAL A 74 3.92 1.05 -9.44
N ALA A 75 3.66 0.05 -8.59
CA ALA A 75 3.18 0.28 -7.23
C ALA A 75 4.23 1.00 -6.38
N LYS A 76 5.51 0.62 -6.50
CA LYS A 76 6.62 1.33 -5.85
C LYS A 76 6.69 2.79 -6.30
N TYR A 77 6.59 3.05 -7.61
CA TYR A 77 6.57 4.41 -8.13
C TYR A 77 5.41 5.23 -7.56
N LEU A 78 4.19 4.69 -7.59
CA LEU A 78 3.01 5.38 -7.07
C LEU A 78 3.17 5.67 -5.57
N LYS A 79 3.60 4.69 -4.76
CA LYS A 79 3.90 4.89 -3.34
C LYS A 79 4.87 6.05 -3.11
N THR A 80 5.98 6.07 -3.84
CA THR A 80 6.99 7.11 -3.73
C THR A 80 6.42 8.48 -4.11
N LYS A 81 5.63 8.56 -5.19
CA LYS A 81 5.02 9.80 -5.66
C LYS A 81 4.00 10.36 -4.67
N PHE A 82 3.10 9.53 -4.14
CA PHE A 82 2.14 9.94 -3.11
C PHE A 82 2.83 10.40 -1.82
N LYS A 83 3.88 9.68 -1.39
CA LYS A 83 4.68 10.05 -0.22
C LYS A 83 5.40 11.39 -0.40
N ALA A 84 5.96 11.63 -1.60
CA ALA A 84 6.62 12.89 -1.91
C ALA A 84 5.65 14.07 -1.81
N VAL A 85 4.48 13.96 -2.46
CA VAL A 85 3.43 14.99 -2.41
C VAL A 85 2.93 15.22 -0.98
N GLN A 86 2.74 14.15 -0.20
CA GLN A 86 2.34 14.29 1.20
C GLN A 86 3.38 15.04 2.01
N ARG A 87 4.66 14.70 1.87
CA ARG A 87 5.73 15.40 2.58
C ARG A 87 5.85 16.87 2.18
N GLU A 88 5.66 17.17 0.91
CA GLU A 88 5.80 18.53 0.35
C GLU A 88 4.63 19.44 0.72
N LEU A 89 3.40 18.94 0.65
CA LEU A 89 2.19 19.77 0.79
C LEU A 89 1.55 19.70 2.17
N SER A 90 2.00 18.81 3.06
CA SER A 90 1.44 18.78 4.42
C SER A 90 1.82 20.05 5.18
N PRO A 91 0.84 20.75 5.79
CA PRO A 91 1.14 21.92 6.63
C PRO A 91 1.92 21.54 7.89
N GLU A 92 1.72 20.32 8.38
CA GLU A 92 2.38 19.76 9.57
C GLU A 92 2.96 18.38 9.28
N LYS A 93 3.92 17.93 10.12
CA LYS A 93 4.44 16.56 10.04
C LYS A 93 3.36 15.58 10.49
N ARG A 94 2.74 14.89 9.53
CA ARG A 94 1.72 13.86 9.77
C ARG A 94 2.27 12.47 9.55
N LEU A 95 1.78 11.50 10.33
CA LEU A 95 2.00 10.09 10.05
C LEU A 95 1.33 9.72 8.71
N TYR A 96 2.07 9.00 7.89
CA TYR A 96 1.62 8.55 6.58
C TYR A 96 1.95 7.07 6.38
N TYR A 97 0.92 6.29 6.11
CA TYR A 97 1.02 4.86 5.82
C TYR A 97 0.46 4.56 4.43
N ALA A 98 1.12 3.68 3.69
CA ALA A 98 0.68 3.30 2.35
C ALA A 98 0.66 1.79 2.19
N HIS A 99 -0.55 1.24 2.03
CA HIS A 99 -0.77 -0.19 1.84
C HIS A 99 -1.17 -0.46 0.41
N ILE A 100 -0.58 -1.50 -0.19
CA ILE A 100 -1.06 -2.04 -1.45
C ILE A 100 -2.00 -3.17 -1.09
N THR A 101 -3.21 -3.10 -1.60
CA THR A 101 -4.29 -4.01 -1.23
C THR A 101 -4.95 -4.58 -2.48
N CYS A 102 -5.48 -5.79 -2.34
CA CYS A 102 -6.39 -6.40 -3.29
C CYS A 102 -7.78 -6.38 -2.65
N ALA A 103 -8.81 -5.89 -3.35
CA ALA A 103 -10.15 -5.75 -2.75
C ALA A 103 -10.80 -7.11 -2.40
N THR A 104 -10.27 -8.20 -2.95
CA THR A 104 -10.68 -9.57 -2.62
C THR A 104 -10.01 -10.12 -1.37
N ASP A 105 -9.01 -9.44 -0.81
CA ASP A 105 -8.34 -9.86 0.42
C ASP A 105 -8.98 -9.17 1.64
N VAL A 106 -10.14 -9.69 2.02
CA VAL A 106 -10.93 -9.21 3.17
C VAL A 106 -10.12 -9.26 4.47
N LYS A 107 -9.21 -10.24 4.60
CA LYS A 107 -8.36 -10.42 5.78
C LYS A 107 -7.31 -9.30 5.89
N GLN A 108 -6.71 -8.90 4.78
CA GLN A 108 -5.75 -7.80 4.77
C GLN A 108 -6.43 -6.45 5.04
N MET A 109 -7.61 -6.22 4.47
CA MET A 109 -8.36 -4.98 4.72
C MET A 109 -8.83 -4.86 6.17
N SER A 110 -9.36 -5.95 6.75
CA SER A 110 -9.80 -5.95 8.15
C SER A 110 -8.63 -5.74 9.12
N ALA A 111 -7.46 -6.32 8.83
CA ALA A 111 -6.26 -6.11 9.63
C ALA A 111 -5.76 -4.65 9.59
N ILE A 112 -5.75 -4.02 8.41
CA ILE A 112 -5.34 -2.60 8.28
C ILE A 112 -6.30 -1.68 9.03
N LEU A 113 -7.61 -1.90 8.87
CA LEU A 113 -8.62 -1.11 9.58
C LEU A 113 -8.51 -1.30 11.10
N ALA A 114 -8.38 -2.54 11.57
CA ALA A 114 -8.20 -2.83 12.98
C ALA A 114 -6.93 -2.19 13.57
N ALA A 115 -5.80 -2.24 12.86
CA ALA A 115 -4.55 -1.61 13.29
C ALA A 115 -4.67 -0.08 13.32
N SER A 116 -5.26 0.54 12.29
CA SER A 116 -5.45 1.99 12.24
C SER A 116 -6.39 2.53 13.32
N SER A 117 -7.32 1.70 13.81
CA SER A 117 -8.23 2.06 14.91
C SER A 117 -7.61 1.91 16.30
N ARG A 118 -6.47 1.22 16.42
CA ARG A 118 -5.89 0.83 17.70
C ARG A 118 -4.65 1.63 18.10
N ASP A 119 -3.96 2.29 17.17
CA ASP A 119 -2.67 2.90 17.48
C ASP A 119 -2.57 4.39 17.14
N SER A 120 -2.59 5.19 18.22
CA SER A 120 -1.88 6.47 18.33
C SER A 120 -0.36 6.28 18.51
N ASP A 121 0.13 5.05 18.77
CA ASP A 121 1.54 4.78 19.08
C ASP A 121 1.98 3.36 18.67
N ALA A 122 2.02 2.99 17.38
CA ALA A 122 2.72 1.76 16.95
C ALA A 122 2.87 1.49 15.43
N HIS A 123 4.14 1.36 15.02
CA HIS A 123 4.72 0.32 14.15
C HIS A 123 4.64 0.38 12.59
N PRO A 124 5.69 -0.14 11.90
CA PRO A 124 5.86 -0.05 10.45
C PRO A 124 5.46 -1.35 9.74
N TYR A 125 4.29 -1.38 9.10
CA TYR A 125 3.99 -2.45 8.14
C TYR A 125 4.63 -2.11 6.78
N GLN A 126 5.92 -2.39 6.67
CA GLN A 126 6.52 -2.71 5.37
C GLN A 126 6.13 -4.14 5.00
N TYR A 127 5.69 -4.29 3.76
CA TYR A 127 5.27 -5.50 3.09
C TYR A 127 6.18 -6.71 3.42
N ILE A 128 5.67 -7.69 4.16
CA ILE A 128 6.35 -8.97 4.37
C ILE A 128 5.79 -9.95 3.34
N ASP A 129 6.59 -10.24 2.32
CA ASP A 129 6.34 -11.36 1.42
C ASP A 129 6.64 -12.66 2.17
N SER A 130 5.70 -13.60 2.20
CA SER A 130 5.84 -14.93 2.80
C SER A 130 7.05 -15.74 2.30
N ARG A 131 7.73 -15.30 1.22
CA ARG A 131 8.92 -15.94 0.65
C ARG A 131 10.26 -15.39 1.14
N GLN A 132 10.29 -14.33 1.97
CA GLN A 132 11.52 -13.72 2.49
C GLN A 132 11.60 -13.68 4.03
N ALA A 133 11.03 -14.66 4.72
CA ALA A 133 11.12 -14.75 6.18
C ALA A 133 12.53 -15.11 6.71
N SER A 134 13.48 -15.47 5.85
CA SER A 134 14.83 -15.90 6.24
C SER A 134 15.75 -14.77 6.73
N ASP A 135 15.44 -13.51 6.41
CA ASP A 135 16.32 -12.37 6.68
C ASP A 135 16.02 -11.66 8.01
N ILE A 136 15.09 -12.19 8.82
CA ILE A 136 14.70 -11.66 10.15
C ILE A 136 15.65 -12.15 11.25
N LYS A 137 16.97 -12.11 11.03
CA LYS A 137 17.96 -12.42 12.08
C LYS A 137 18.72 -11.20 12.60
N HIS A 138 18.53 -10.03 12.00
CA HIS A 138 19.21 -8.80 12.38
C HIS A 138 18.29 -7.63 12.76
N LEU A 139 17.00 -7.89 13.04
CA LEU A 139 16.16 -6.84 13.62
C LEU A 139 16.50 -6.63 15.11
N ASP A 140 17.29 -5.58 15.31
CA ASP A 140 17.62 -4.85 16.53
C ASP A 140 16.57 -4.95 17.65
N THR A 141 17.04 -5.19 18.89
CA THR A 141 16.31 -5.41 20.14
C THR A 141 15.49 -4.21 20.65
N ARG A 142 15.41 -3.12 19.88
CA ARG A 142 14.70 -1.89 20.25
C ARG A 142 13.16 -1.98 20.21
N TYR A 143 12.57 -3.07 19.72
CA TYR A 143 11.11 -3.21 19.61
C TYR A 143 10.62 -4.60 20.07
N PRO A 144 10.37 -4.78 21.39
CA PRO A 144 9.98 -6.06 21.98
C PRO A 144 8.67 -6.66 21.43
N SER A 145 7.73 -5.82 20.98
CA SER A 145 6.43 -6.21 20.43
C SER A 145 6.52 -6.88 19.06
N ALA A 146 7.48 -6.50 18.21
CA ALA A 146 7.68 -7.09 16.89
C ALA A 146 8.22 -8.53 16.99
N TYR A 147 9.07 -8.79 17.97
CA TYR A 147 9.56 -10.13 18.29
C TYR A 147 8.42 -11.06 18.76
N MET A 148 7.51 -10.54 19.58
CA MET A 148 6.34 -11.30 20.08
C MET A 148 5.36 -11.67 18.94
N LEU A 149 5.15 -10.77 17.97
CA LEU A 149 4.31 -11.06 16.81
C LEU A 149 4.93 -12.12 15.89
N ALA A 150 6.25 -12.05 15.66
CA ALA A 150 6.98 -13.06 14.89
C ALA A 150 6.93 -14.44 15.57
N ARG A 151 7.11 -14.50 16.90
CA ARG A 151 6.97 -15.77 17.66
C ARG A 151 5.55 -16.32 17.64
N ASN A 152 4.53 -15.48 17.72
CA ASN A 152 3.14 -15.92 17.66
C ASN A 152 2.77 -16.47 16.26
N LEU A 153 3.34 -15.90 15.19
CA LEU A 153 3.19 -16.41 13.83
C LEU A 153 3.94 -17.74 13.62
N GLU A 154 5.14 -17.91 14.17
CA GLU A 154 5.84 -19.21 14.17
C GLU A 154 5.10 -20.27 14.98
N ALA A 155 4.57 -19.92 16.15
CA ALA A 155 3.76 -20.81 16.99
C ALA A 155 2.45 -21.23 16.29
N ALA A 156 1.83 -20.33 15.54
CA ALA A 156 0.65 -20.63 14.73
C ALA A 156 0.98 -21.52 13.51
N ALA A 157 2.18 -21.42 12.95
CA ALA A 157 2.63 -22.30 11.86
C ALA A 157 2.99 -23.72 12.33
N GLY A 158 3.37 -23.89 13.60
CA GLY A 158 3.66 -25.19 14.22
C GLY A 158 2.43 -26.00 14.64
N SER A 159 1.23 -25.39 14.63
CA SER A 159 -0.02 -26.02 15.05
C SER A 159 -1.03 -26.12 13.90
N MET A 160 -0.74 -26.99 12.92
CA MET A 160 -1.79 -27.53 12.05
C MET A 160 -1.95 -29.03 12.30
N PRO A 161 -3.18 -29.53 12.55
CA PRO A 161 -3.41 -30.96 12.69
C PRO A 161 -3.17 -31.67 11.35
N LYS A 162 -2.38 -32.74 11.38
CA LYS A 162 -2.18 -33.64 10.24
C LYS A 162 -3.50 -34.32 9.90
N PHE A 163 -4.15 -33.91 8.81
CA PHE A 163 -5.17 -34.74 8.17
C PHE A 163 -4.46 -35.88 7.44
N HIS A 164 -4.50 -37.09 8.03
CA HIS A 164 -4.28 -38.33 7.29
C HIS A 164 -5.51 -38.60 6.43
N MET A 165 -5.32 -38.78 5.13
CA MET A 165 -6.32 -39.35 4.23
C MET A 165 -5.75 -40.68 3.73
N LEU A 166 -6.46 -41.76 4.00
CA LEU A 166 -6.45 -42.98 3.19
C LEU A 166 -7.05 -42.66 1.81
#